data_AF-A0A1Q3R9L7-F1
#
_entry.id   AF-A0A1Q3R9L7-F1
#
_cell.length_a   1.000
_cell.length_b   1.000
_cell.length_c   1.000
_cell.angle_alpha   90.00
_cell.angle_beta   90.00
_cell.angle_gamma   90.00
#
_symmetry.space_group_name_H-M   'P 1'
#
loop_
_entity.id
_entity.type
_entity.pdbx_description
1 polymer ?
#
loop_
_entity_poly.entity_id
_entity_poly.type
_entity_poly.pdbx_seq_one_letter_code
_entity_poly.pdbx_strand_id
1 'polypeptide(L)'
;MRTTLDIEPDVMAAAKEMARQENVAVGKVISRLVRQALTRTDDVTVMDTPETATSALTGFTPFPPRGVIVSNELIDRLRDAEGV
;
A
#
# COMPACT_ATOMS: atom_id res chain seq x y z
N MET A 1 9.55 -7.37 20.60
CA MET A 1 8.70 -7.21 21.80
C MET A 1 7.34 -7.83 21.52
N ARG A 2 6.67 -8.40 22.52
CA ARG A 2 5.33 -8.98 22.39
C ARG A 2 4.31 -7.97 22.92
N THR A 3 3.52 -7.41 22.02
CA THR A 3 2.51 -6.39 22.31
C THR A 3 1.18 -6.89 21.77
N THR A 4 0.09 -6.63 22.48
CA THR A 4 -1.27 -6.88 22.00
C THR A 4 -1.83 -5.58 21.48
N LEU A 5 -2.31 -5.57 20.24
CA LEU A 5 -2.92 -4.43 19.58
C LEU A 5 -4.27 -4.88 19.03
N ASP A 6 -5.30 -4.05 19.20
CA ASP A 6 -6.56 -4.24 18.51
C ASP A 6 -6.45 -3.69 17.09
N ILE A 7 -6.80 -4.51 16.10
CA ILE A 7 -6.59 -4.21 14.67
C ILE A 7 -7.87 -4.58 13.93
N GLU A 8 -8.33 -3.67 13.07
CA GLU A 8 -9.48 -3.91 12.22
C GLU A 8 -9.27 -5.14 11.31
N PRO A 9 -10.35 -5.91 11.03
CA PRO A 9 -10.24 -7.20 10.34
C PRO A 9 -9.73 -7.07 8.90
N ASP A 10 -10.02 -5.97 8.22
CA ASP A 10 -9.53 -5.64 6.88
C ASP A 10 -8.03 -5.34 6.85
N VAL A 11 -7.53 -4.57 7.82
CA VAL A 11 -6.10 -4.29 8.00
C VAL A 11 -5.33 -5.57 8.31
N MET A 12 -5.88 -6.45 9.15
CA MET A 12 -5.30 -7.77 9.43
C MET A 12 -5.24 -8.64 8.17
N ALA A 13 -6.27 -8.62 7.31
CA ALA A 13 -6.27 -9.35 6.05
C ALA A 13 -5.19 -8.83 5.10
N ALA A 14 -5.06 -7.51 4.95
CA ALA A 14 -4.02 -6.89 4.14
C ALA A 14 -2.60 -7.23 4.65
N ALA A 15 -2.39 -7.20 5.97
CA ALA A 15 -1.12 -7.56 6.59
C ALA A 15 -0.75 -9.03 6.35
N LYS A 16 -1.72 -9.95 6.36
CA LYS A 16 -1.50 -11.37 6.03
C LYS A 16 -1.09 -11.57 4.58
N GLU A 17 -1.72 -10.85 3.65
CA GLU A 17 -1.38 -10.96 2.23
C GLU A 17 0.03 -10.43 1.95
N MET A 18 0.40 -9.27 2.52
CA MET A 18 1.77 -8.74 2.45
C MET A 18 2.79 -9.72 3.05
N ALA A 19 2.47 -10.32 4.19
CA ALA A 19 3.33 -11.31 4.85
C ALA A 19 3.53 -12.56 4.00
N ARG A 20 2.49 -13.01 3.28
CA ARG A 20 2.55 -14.15 2.36
C ARG A 20 3.47 -13.85 1.17
N GLN A 21 3.34 -12.66 0.58
CA GLN A 21 4.15 -12.25 -0.56
C GLN A 21 5.63 -12.08 -0.21
N GLU A 22 5.92 -11.51 0.96
CA GLU A 22 7.29 -11.27 1.42
C GLU A 22 7.91 -12.49 2.13
N ASN A 23 7.15 -13.57 2.36
CA ASN A 23 7.55 -14.76 3.12
C ASN A 23 8.10 -14.42 4.52
N VAL A 24 7.41 -13.54 5.23
CA VAL A 24 7.78 -13.09 6.58
C VAL A 24 6.61 -13.22 7.54
N ALA A 25 6.88 -13.17 8.85
CA ALA A 25 5.82 -13.18 9.85
C ALA A 25 4.97 -11.89 9.79
N VAL A 26 3.64 -12.03 9.97
CA VAL A 26 2.68 -10.91 9.99
C VAL A 26 3.09 -9.81 10.98
N GLY A 27 3.53 -10.18 12.18
CA GLY A 27 4.00 -9.21 13.17
C GLY A 27 5.22 -8.40 12.73
N LYS A 28 6.06 -8.95 11.83
CA LYS A 28 7.22 -8.23 11.25
C LYS A 28 6.76 -7.21 10.22
N VAL A 29 5.76 -7.55 9.40
CA VAL A 29 5.12 -6.61 8.46
C VAL A 29 4.47 -5.46 9.22
N ILE A 30 3.65 -5.76 10.23
CA ILE A 30 3.00 -4.73 11.06
C ILE A 30 4.04 -3.85 11.74
N SER A 31 5.08 -4.42 12.34
CA SER A 31 6.16 -3.66 12.98
C SER A 31 6.89 -2.72 12.00
N ARG A 32 7.14 -3.19 10.77
CA ARG A 32 7.73 -2.39 9.70
C ARG A 32 6.82 -1.25 9.28
N LEU A 33 5.53 -1.52 9.05
CA LEU A 33 4.54 -0.51 8.65
C LEU A 33 4.37 0.56 9.71
N VAL A 34 4.26 0.18 10.99
CA VAL A 34 4.19 1.12 12.11
C VAL A 34 5.45 1.98 12.18
N ARG A 35 6.65 1.37 12.03
CA ARG A 35 7.90 2.14 11.99
C ARG A 35 7.92 3.11 10.82
N GLN A 36 7.51 2.68 9.63
CA GLN A 36 7.45 3.53 8.46
C GLN A 36 6.47 4.69 8.68
N ALA A 37 5.30 4.45 9.28
CA ALA A 37 4.34 5.51 9.60
C ALA A 37 4.93 6.52 10.60
N LEU A 38 5.60 6.05 11.66
CA LEU A 38 6.20 6.90 12.68
C LEU A 38 7.42 7.69 12.16
N THR A 39 8.27 7.08 11.34
CA THR A 39 9.43 7.76 10.72
C THR A 39 8.98 8.69 9.60
N ARG A 40 7.89 8.38 8.90
CA ARG A 40 7.31 9.25 7.89
C ARG A 40 6.63 10.47 8.51
N THR A 41 6.32 10.52 9.80
CA THR A 41 5.76 11.73 10.45
C THR A 41 6.67 12.95 10.32
N ASP A 42 8.00 12.76 10.27
CA ASP A 42 8.95 13.86 9.99
C ASP A 42 8.99 14.26 8.51
N ASP A 43 8.39 13.43 7.66
CA ASP A 43 8.25 13.57 6.21
C ASP A 43 6.75 13.66 5.81
N VAL A 44 5.86 14.04 6.75
CA VAL A 44 4.53 14.58 6.44
C VAL A 44 4.70 16.07 6.07
N THR A 45 5.75 16.37 5.32
CA THR A 45 5.53 17.21 4.15
C THR A 45 4.73 16.34 3.22
N VAL A 46 3.40 16.47 3.33
CA VAL A 46 2.44 16.29 2.24
C VAL A 46 2.96 15.31 1.19
N MET A 47 2.40 14.09 1.12
CA MET A 47 2.40 13.35 -0.14
C MET A 47 1.59 14.08 -1.24
N ASP A 48 1.73 15.40 -1.36
CA ASP A 48 2.21 16.02 -2.59
C ASP A 48 3.50 15.31 -2.94
N THR A 49 3.36 14.08 -3.45
CA THR A 49 4.19 13.70 -4.58
C THR A 49 4.13 14.92 -5.48
N PRO A 50 5.24 15.59 -5.83
CA PRO A 50 5.16 16.62 -6.84
C PRO A 50 4.66 15.91 -8.10
N GLU A 51 3.35 15.98 -8.37
CA GLU A 51 2.71 15.51 -9.60
C GLU A 51 3.39 16.16 -10.82
N THR A 52 4.10 17.26 -10.58
CA THR A 52 4.97 17.98 -11.51
C THR A 52 6.30 17.26 -11.82
N ALA A 53 6.90 16.50 -10.89
CA ALA A 53 8.25 15.95 -11.11
C ALA A 53 8.23 14.69 -11.99
N THR A 54 7.17 13.88 -11.95
CA THR A 54 7.07 12.67 -12.78
C THR A 54 6.38 12.93 -14.13
N SER A 55 5.51 13.93 -14.22
CA SER A 55 4.88 14.35 -15.49
C SER A 55 5.90 14.83 -16.54
N ALA A 56 7.06 15.34 -16.10
CA ALA A 56 8.11 15.82 -17.00
C ALA A 56 8.86 14.71 -17.75
N LEU A 57 8.79 13.44 -17.29
CA LEU A 57 9.59 12.34 -17.84
C LEU A 57 8.87 11.54 -18.93
N THR A 58 7.54 11.59 -19.00
CA THR A 58 6.76 10.64 -19.83
C THR A 58 5.81 11.30 -20.85
N GLY A 59 5.72 12.63 -20.90
CA GLY A 59 4.97 13.34 -21.93
C GLY A 59 3.44 13.21 -21.84
N PHE A 60 2.91 12.67 -20.75
CA PHE A 60 1.48 12.62 -20.46
C PHE A 60 1.20 13.03 -19.02
N THR A 61 0.04 13.66 -18.80
CA THR A 61 -0.44 14.02 -17.47
C THR A 61 -1.18 12.82 -16.86
N PRO A 62 -0.74 12.28 -15.71
CA PRO A 62 -1.46 11.22 -15.02
C PRO A 62 -2.88 11.65 -14.66
N PHE A 63 -3.81 10.69 -14.57
CA PHE A 63 -5.14 10.98 -14.02
C PHE A 63 -5.05 11.24 -12.51
N PRO A 64 -5.89 12.14 -11.97
CA PRO A 64 -5.93 12.39 -10.53
C PRO A 64 -6.32 11.11 -9.77
N PRO A 65 -5.82 10.91 -8.54
CA PRO A 65 -6.13 9.74 -7.73
C PRO A 65 -7.63 9.67 -7.45
N ARG A 66 -8.26 8.54 -7.76
CA ARG A 66 -9.72 8.33 -7.62
C ARG A 66 -10.15 7.83 -6.24
N GLY A 67 -9.21 7.66 -5.31
CA GLY A 67 -9.49 7.19 -3.94
C GLY A 67 -9.97 5.73 -3.83
N VAL A 68 -9.90 4.95 -4.91
CA VAL A 68 -10.31 3.54 -4.92
C VAL A 68 -9.12 2.67 -4.48
N ILE A 69 -9.36 1.78 -3.52
CA ILE A 69 -8.37 0.80 -3.07
C ILE A 69 -8.28 -0.31 -4.12
N VAL A 70 -7.10 -0.48 -4.71
CA VAL A 70 -6.81 -1.56 -5.68
C VAL A 70 -6.15 -2.72 -4.94
N SER A 71 -6.85 -3.86 -4.86
CA SER A 71 -6.32 -5.12 -4.28
C SER A 71 -5.86 -6.09 -5.38
N ASN A 72 -4.99 -7.05 -5.05
CA ASN A 72 -4.59 -8.08 -6.01
C ASN A 72 -5.77 -8.95 -6.45
N GLU A 73 -6.72 -9.24 -5.55
CA GLU A 73 -7.94 -9.96 -5.92
C GLU A 73 -8.79 -9.19 -6.95
N LEU A 74 -8.82 -7.85 -6.88
CA LEU A 74 -9.45 -7.04 -7.91
C LEU A 74 -8.69 -7.13 -9.25
N ILE A 75 -7.36 -7.15 -9.22
CA ILE A 75 -6.52 -7.28 -10.41
C ILE A 75 -6.71 -8.67 -11.04
N ASP A 76 -6.69 -9.73 -10.25
CA ASP A 76 -6.81 -11.11 -10.72
C ASP A 76 -8.19 -11.35 -11.34
N ARG A 77 -9.27 -10.87 -10.69
CA ARG A 77 -10.62 -10.90 -11.29
C ARG A 77 -10.70 -10.14 -12.61
N LEU A 78 -9.99 -9.01 -12.73
CA LEU A 78 -9.97 -8.23 -13.96
C LEU A 78 -9.23 -8.99 -15.09
N ARG A 79 -8.12 -9.66 -14.76
CA ARG A 79 -7.37 -10.50 -15.71
C ARG A 79 -8.18 -11.70 -16.17
N ASP A 80 -8.83 -12.38 -15.24
CA ASP A 80 -9.69 -13.53 -15.54
C ASP A 80 -10.87 -13.14 -16.43
N ALA A 81 -11.46 -11.95 -16.20
CA ALA A 81 -12.58 -11.44 -16.99
C ALA A 81 -12.16 -11.02 -18.42
N GLU A 82 -10.96 -10.45 -18.57
CA GLU A 82 -10.43 -9.99 -19.86
C GLU A 82 -9.66 -11.08 -20.62
N GLY A 83 -9.42 -12.25 -20.01
CA GLY A 83 -8.79 -13.41 -20.65
C GLY A 83 -7.33 -13.20 -21.06
N VAL A 84 -6.55 -12.47 -20.25
CA VAL A 84 -5.11 -12.20 -20.47
C VAL A 84 -4.23 -13.21 -19.75
#